data_AF-A0A955JNK5-F1
#
_entry.id   AF-A0A955JNK5-F1
#
_cell.length_a   1.000
_cell.length_b   1.000
_cell.length_c   1.000
_cell.angle_alpha   90.00
_cell.angle_beta   90.00
_cell.angle_gamma   90.00
#
_symmetry.space_group_name_H-M   'P 1'
#
loop_
_entity.id
_entity.type
_entity.pdbx_description
1 polymer ?
#
loop_
_entity_poly.entity_id
_entity_poly.type
_entity_poly.pdbx_seq_one_letter_code
_entity_poly.pdbx_strand_id
1 'polypeptide(L)'
;SDVDTLTTLTQLAVECDSTHLGELAEAVFASDLYNEVAGMTGPEVFYDPRFRNALIGSRVRRHTAEHALDGPAEMFADEGNGVVEAIRFDLLSMGFASNEARPIIEAWGSMSAGDEPDPQKSMELLEDVRSSRVRMHEIESLSPGLAQRLYRERGVAHFGRYSIDLLMSQFPDREHGRGSDFMVMPHGDHNGAFYYTVRQFEKSLTPQGTWPQIIEADTVDEVVTGTSLLTGQYGSTPNLIIGGHGSKDSVNFGAGRLRARGKGDLVVYTGADTLNIDEVSDKLNHMVQFVRPDSHVVLVSCSTGAEGAIGHKIADFLSATVIAPRTPSNLKHMRRLPNGALVAEYYSDSTETIQPESKVHAAA
;
A
#
# COMPACT_ATOMS: atom_id res chain seq x y z
N SER A 1 35.89 -7.92 -32.12
CA SER A 1 35.02 -7.20 -33.06
C SER A 1 33.66 -7.17 -32.41
N ASP A 2 33.13 -6.07 -31.88
CA ASP A 2 33.15 -4.75 -32.49
C ASP A 2 32.91 -3.63 -31.47
N VAL A 3 33.91 -2.78 -31.27
CA VAL A 3 33.68 -1.42 -30.75
C VAL A 3 32.78 -0.63 -31.71
N ASP A 4 32.84 -0.94 -33.01
CA ASP A 4 32.06 -0.29 -34.06
C ASP A 4 30.56 -0.58 -34.00
N THR A 5 30.15 -1.79 -33.59
CA THR A 5 28.75 -2.20 -33.50
C THR A 5 28.08 -1.58 -32.28
N LEU A 6 28.78 -1.48 -31.15
CA LEU A 6 28.30 -0.77 -29.96
C LEU A 6 28.19 0.74 -30.19
N THR A 7 29.20 1.32 -30.85
CA THR A 7 29.17 2.74 -31.23
C THR A 7 27.99 2.99 -32.17
N THR A 8 27.77 2.10 -33.13
CA THR A 8 26.63 2.18 -34.07
C THR A 8 25.29 2.03 -33.36
N LEU A 9 25.13 1.07 -32.44
CA LEU A 9 23.90 0.89 -31.66
C LEU A 9 23.61 2.09 -30.76
N THR A 10 24.64 2.65 -30.13
CA THR A 10 24.52 3.85 -29.29
C THR A 10 24.14 5.07 -30.14
N GLN A 11 24.75 5.22 -31.31
CA GLN A 11 24.42 6.29 -32.26
C GLN A 11 22.98 6.15 -32.76
N LEU A 12 22.57 4.94 -33.17
CA LEU A 12 21.20 4.63 -33.59
C LEU A 12 20.18 4.87 -32.48
N ALA A 13 20.53 4.59 -31.22
CA ALA A 13 19.69 4.85 -30.07
C ALA A 13 19.50 6.35 -29.79
N VAL A 14 20.56 7.14 -29.97
CA VAL A 14 20.50 8.61 -29.83
C VAL A 14 19.70 9.24 -30.96
N GLU A 15 19.82 8.71 -32.18
CA GLU A 15 19.16 9.19 -33.39
C GLU A 15 17.73 8.65 -33.57
N CYS A 16 17.37 7.54 -32.91
CA CYS A 16 16.02 7.00 -32.91
C CYS A 16 15.04 7.91 -32.16
N ASP A 17 13.87 8.13 -32.76
CA ASP A 17 12.74 8.65 -32.00
C ASP A 17 12.24 7.62 -30.97
N SER A 18 11.47 8.09 -29.99
CA SER A 18 10.95 7.24 -28.90
C SER A 18 10.05 6.10 -29.37
N THR A 19 9.45 6.19 -30.56
CA THR A 19 8.56 5.19 -31.13
C THR A 19 9.33 3.96 -31.66
N HIS A 20 10.56 4.14 -32.13
CA HIS A 20 11.37 3.05 -32.71
C HIS A 20 12.39 2.45 -31.73
N LEU A 21 12.61 3.09 -30.58
CA LEU A 21 13.52 2.56 -29.53
C LEU A 21 13.12 1.17 -29.03
N GLY A 22 11.82 0.88 -28.97
CA GLY A 22 11.32 -0.44 -28.59
C GLY A 22 11.70 -1.53 -29.60
N GLU A 23 11.56 -1.25 -30.90
CA GLU A 23 11.91 -2.19 -31.97
C GLU A 23 13.42 -2.44 -32.04
N LEU A 24 14.23 -1.38 -31.87
CA LEU A 24 15.68 -1.49 -31.81
C LEU A 24 16.12 -2.35 -30.61
N ALA A 25 15.48 -2.17 -29.45
CA ALA A 25 15.73 -2.99 -28.28
C ALA A 25 15.37 -4.47 -28.50
N GLU A 26 14.19 -4.76 -29.06
CA GLU A 26 13.80 -6.13 -29.42
C GLU A 26 14.79 -6.75 -30.41
N ALA A 27 15.27 -5.98 -31.40
CA ALA A 27 16.24 -6.45 -32.38
C ALA A 27 17.60 -6.80 -31.76
N VAL A 28 18.11 -5.96 -30.85
CA VAL A 28 19.34 -6.24 -30.08
C VAL A 28 19.18 -7.48 -29.21
N PHE A 29 18.02 -7.66 -28.58
CA PHE A 29 17.72 -8.87 -27.81
C PHE A 29 17.57 -10.11 -28.68
N ALA A 30 17.00 -10.00 -29.88
CA ALA A 30 16.84 -11.10 -30.82
C ALA A 30 18.17 -11.57 -31.43
N SER A 31 19.22 -10.76 -31.29
CA SER A 31 20.58 -11.11 -31.69
C SER A 31 21.41 -11.62 -30.51
N ASP A 32 22.44 -12.44 -30.79
CA ASP A 32 23.40 -12.90 -29.78
C ASP A 32 24.21 -11.75 -29.13
N LEU A 33 24.08 -10.53 -29.67
CA LEU A 33 24.76 -9.32 -29.17
C LEU A 33 24.36 -8.97 -27.74
N TYR A 34 23.18 -9.38 -27.25
CA TYR A 34 22.79 -9.04 -25.88
C TYR A 34 23.77 -9.57 -24.83
N ASN A 35 24.29 -10.79 -24.98
CA ASN A 35 25.25 -11.36 -24.04
C ASN A 35 26.61 -10.66 -24.10
N GLU A 36 27.00 -10.18 -25.28
CA GLU A 36 28.20 -9.35 -25.47
C GLU A 36 28.04 -7.95 -24.86
N VAL A 37 26.85 -7.36 -25.00
CA VAL A 37 26.47 -6.05 -24.43
C VAL A 37 26.32 -6.11 -22.91
N ALA A 38 25.74 -7.18 -22.37
CA ALA A 38 25.50 -7.37 -20.92
C ALA A 38 26.76 -7.77 -20.15
N GLY A 39 27.73 -8.44 -20.79
CA GLY A 39 29.03 -8.79 -20.20
C GLY A 39 29.96 -7.58 -20.01
N MET A 40 29.66 -6.45 -20.63
CA MET A 40 30.41 -5.21 -20.53
C MET A 40 29.81 -4.30 -19.44
N THR A 41 30.07 -4.63 -18.16
CA THR A 41 29.55 -3.91 -16.97
C THR A 41 30.24 -2.57 -16.68
N GLY A 42 30.67 -1.84 -17.72
CA GLY A 42 31.20 -0.49 -17.59
C GLY A 42 30.08 0.55 -17.64
N PRO A 43 30.09 1.59 -16.77
CA PRO A 43 29.09 2.68 -16.80
C PRO A 43 29.10 3.52 -18.10
N GLU A 44 30.02 3.25 -19.02
CA GLU A 44 30.24 4.03 -20.25
C GLU A 44 29.45 3.53 -21.47
N VAL A 45 28.78 2.36 -21.42
CA VAL A 45 28.15 1.76 -22.62
C VAL A 45 26.66 2.13 -22.77
N PHE A 46 26.03 2.77 -21.77
CA PHE A 46 24.60 3.12 -21.82
C PHE A 46 24.37 4.61 -21.50
N TYR A 47 24.85 5.49 -22.38
CA TYR A 47 24.67 6.94 -22.22
C TYR A 47 23.24 7.44 -22.48
N ASP A 48 22.39 6.66 -23.17
CA ASP A 48 20.98 7.02 -23.39
C ASP A 48 20.05 6.20 -22.47
N PRO A 49 19.45 6.84 -21.43
CA PRO A 49 18.53 6.19 -20.52
C PRO A 49 17.30 5.58 -21.22
N ARG A 50 16.85 6.16 -22.35
CA ARG A 50 15.67 5.70 -23.09
C ARG A 50 15.94 4.36 -23.77
N PHE A 51 17.12 4.19 -24.34
CA PHE A 51 17.52 2.93 -24.97
C PHE A 51 17.82 1.83 -23.96
N ARG A 52 18.49 2.18 -22.85
CA ARG A 52 18.64 1.27 -21.71
C ARG A 52 17.28 0.79 -21.19
N ASN A 53 16.30 1.69 -21.07
CA ASN A 53 14.95 1.36 -20.64
C ASN A 53 14.20 0.51 -21.67
N ALA A 54 14.38 0.77 -22.96
CA ALA A 54 13.80 -0.04 -24.03
C ALA A 54 14.36 -1.48 -24.01
N LEU A 55 15.69 -1.63 -23.88
CA LEU A 55 16.37 -2.93 -23.74
C LEU A 55 15.84 -3.72 -22.53
N ILE A 56 15.81 -3.10 -21.36
CA ILE A 56 15.33 -3.80 -20.16
C ILE A 56 13.83 -4.13 -20.30
N GLY A 57 13.01 -3.24 -20.85
CA GLY A 57 11.61 -3.50 -21.16
C GLY A 57 11.41 -4.68 -22.11
N SER A 58 12.26 -4.81 -23.15
CA SER A 58 12.28 -5.96 -24.06
C SER A 58 12.67 -7.25 -23.34
N ARG A 59 13.68 -7.22 -22.46
CA ARG A 59 14.05 -8.36 -21.62
C ARG A 59 12.88 -8.83 -20.77
N VAL A 60 12.23 -7.90 -20.07
CA VAL A 60 11.10 -8.20 -19.18
C VAL A 60 9.93 -8.76 -19.99
N ARG A 61 9.59 -8.16 -21.15
CA ARG A 61 8.53 -8.69 -22.03
C ARG A 61 8.85 -10.09 -22.52
N ARG A 62 10.08 -10.37 -22.95
CA ARG A 62 10.48 -11.68 -23.45
C ARG A 62 10.50 -12.73 -22.34
N HIS A 63 11.03 -12.38 -21.17
CA HIS A 63 11.01 -13.26 -20.00
C HIS A 63 9.57 -13.53 -19.54
N THR A 64 8.69 -12.53 -19.58
CA THR A 64 7.24 -12.69 -19.28
C THR A 64 6.53 -13.54 -20.35
N ALA A 65 6.95 -13.47 -21.61
CA ALA A 65 6.39 -14.24 -22.72
C ALA A 65 6.91 -15.69 -22.77
N GLU A 66 8.19 -15.91 -22.44
CA GLU A 66 8.83 -17.23 -22.34
C GLU A 66 8.37 -17.99 -21.08
N HIS A 67 8.07 -17.26 -20.01
CA HIS A 67 7.50 -17.79 -18.77
C HIS A 67 6.05 -17.38 -18.58
N ALA A 68 5.22 -17.55 -19.62
CA ALA A 68 3.77 -17.48 -19.48
C ALA A 68 3.28 -18.46 -18.39
N LEU A 69 3.29 -17.95 -17.16
CA LEU A 69 2.54 -18.22 -15.93
C LEU A 69 1.83 -19.57 -15.74
N ASP A 70 2.49 -20.70 -16.01
CA ASP A 70 2.02 -22.05 -15.62
C ASP A 70 3.08 -22.88 -14.84
N GLY A 71 4.14 -22.25 -14.31
CA GLY A 71 5.20 -22.93 -13.55
C GLY A 71 5.00 -22.86 -12.02
N PRO A 72 5.23 -23.96 -11.25
CA PRO A 72 5.04 -23.98 -9.80
C PRO A 72 6.06 -23.11 -9.05
N ALA A 73 5.62 -22.56 -7.91
CA ALA A 73 6.30 -21.58 -7.05
C ALA A 73 7.69 -22.00 -6.50
N GLU A 74 8.17 -23.22 -6.79
CA GLU A 74 9.45 -23.74 -6.30
C GLU A 74 10.69 -23.27 -7.10
N MET A 75 10.52 -22.63 -8.27
CA MET A 75 11.66 -22.12 -9.07
C MET A 75 12.33 -20.85 -8.50
N PHE A 76 11.72 -20.16 -7.53
CA PHE A 76 12.16 -18.81 -7.13
C PHE A 76 13.21 -18.75 -6.02
N ALA A 77 13.70 -19.89 -5.51
CA ALA A 77 14.71 -19.90 -4.44
C ALA A 77 16.11 -19.44 -4.93
N ASP A 78 16.46 -19.68 -6.19
CA ASP A 78 17.71 -19.21 -6.83
C ASP A 78 17.48 -18.02 -7.80
N GLU A 79 16.24 -17.84 -8.30
CA GLU A 79 15.84 -16.78 -9.25
C GLU A 79 15.25 -15.52 -8.57
N GLY A 80 15.06 -15.53 -7.25
CA GLY A 80 14.38 -14.46 -6.50
C GLY A 80 15.00 -13.07 -6.68
N ASN A 81 16.30 -12.98 -6.97
CA ASN A 81 16.96 -11.70 -7.25
C ASN A 81 16.51 -11.08 -8.58
N GLY A 82 16.17 -11.88 -9.60
CA GLY A 82 15.78 -11.38 -10.92
C GLY A 82 14.45 -10.62 -10.89
N VAL A 83 13.45 -11.18 -10.21
CA VAL A 83 12.13 -10.55 -10.05
C VAL A 83 12.22 -9.28 -9.22
N VAL A 84 12.95 -9.32 -8.09
CA VAL A 84 13.15 -8.14 -7.23
C VAL A 84 13.86 -7.02 -7.97
N GLU A 85 14.90 -7.32 -8.75
CA GLU A 85 15.61 -6.31 -9.53
C GLU A 85 14.76 -5.76 -10.69
N ALA A 86 13.92 -6.59 -11.32
CA ALA A 86 12.97 -6.12 -12.33
C ALA A 86 11.92 -5.16 -11.72
N ILE A 87 11.36 -5.50 -10.56
CA ILE A 87 10.44 -4.63 -9.82
C ILE A 87 11.13 -3.32 -9.45
N ARG A 88 12.33 -3.42 -8.87
CA ARG A 88 13.12 -2.26 -8.48
C ARG A 88 13.37 -1.36 -9.67
N PHE A 89 13.74 -1.94 -10.81
CA PHE A 89 13.94 -1.19 -12.04
C PHE A 89 12.68 -0.45 -12.48
N ASP A 90 11.52 -1.10 -12.47
CA ASP A 90 10.24 -0.44 -12.81
C ASP A 90 9.97 0.75 -11.89
N LEU A 91 10.14 0.58 -10.57
CA LEU A 91 9.98 1.67 -9.60
C LEU A 91 10.94 2.82 -9.89
N LEU A 92 12.22 2.54 -10.16
CA LEU A 92 13.19 3.57 -10.56
C LEU A 92 12.78 4.29 -11.85
N SER A 93 12.19 3.56 -12.81
CA SER A 93 11.71 4.14 -14.08
C SER A 93 10.49 5.06 -13.89
N MET A 94 9.68 4.81 -12.86
CA MET A 94 8.59 5.69 -12.41
C MET A 94 9.10 6.84 -11.53
N GLY A 95 10.42 7.00 -11.40
CA GLY A 95 11.07 8.10 -10.71
C GLY A 95 11.33 7.86 -9.22
N PHE A 96 10.94 6.72 -8.64
CA PHE A 96 11.23 6.40 -7.24
C PHE A 96 12.75 6.35 -7.01
N ALA A 97 13.18 6.79 -5.83
CA ALA A 97 14.56 6.65 -5.41
C ALA A 97 14.84 5.21 -4.94
N SER A 98 16.11 4.79 -4.97
CA SER A 98 16.49 3.43 -4.53
C SER A 98 16.13 3.12 -3.08
N ASN A 99 16.13 4.12 -2.20
CA ASN A 99 15.72 3.99 -0.80
C ASN A 99 14.20 3.95 -0.61
N GLU A 100 13.41 4.35 -1.61
CA GLU A 100 11.94 4.28 -1.62
C GLU A 100 11.46 2.95 -2.22
N ALA A 101 12.17 2.45 -3.24
CA ALA A 101 11.82 1.19 -3.89
C ALA A 101 11.91 0.00 -2.93
N ARG A 102 12.90 -0.03 -2.03
CA ARG A 102 13.09 -1.16 -1.11
C ARG A 102 11.90 -1.33 -0.16
N PRO A 103 11.43 -0.31 0.59
CA PRO A 103 10.24 -0.45 1.44
C PRO A 103 8.98 -0.90 0.70
N ILE A 104 8.76 -0.46 -0.54
CA ILE A 104 7.60 -0.88 -1.35
C ILE A 104 7.68 -2.39 -1.64
N ILE A 105 8.87 -2.87 -2.04
CA ILE A 105 9.10 -4.30 -2.30
C ILE A 105 8.96 -5.11 -1.01
N GLU A 106 9.47 -4.59 0.11
CA GLU A 106 9.37 -5.22 1.43
C GLU A 106 7.90 -5.31 1.90
N ALA A 107 7.08 -4.27 1.65
CA ALA A 107 5.66 -4.25 1.93
C ALA A 107 4.92 -5.36 1.16
N TRP A 108 5.24 -5.54 -0.13
CA TRP A 108 4.67 -6.65 -0.91
C TRP A 108 5.11 -8.00 -0.35
N GLY A 109 6.39 -8.20 -0.05
CA GLY A 109 6.93 -9.43 0.55
C GLY A 109 6.42 -9.74 1.98
N SER A 110 5.66 -8.83 2.58
CA SER A 110 5.08 -9.02 3.91
C SER A 110 3.98 -10.08 3.97
N MET A 111 3.49 -10.61 2.84
CA MET A 111 2.42 -11.62 2.86
C MET A 111 2.86 -13.07 3.12
N SER A 112 4.17 -13.36 3.14
CA SER A 112 4.65 -14.76 2.99
C SER A 112 5.47 -15.36 4.13
N ALA A 113 5.66 -14.69 5.28
CA ALA A 113 6.53 -15.23 6.34
C ALA A 113 5.85 -16.25 7.26
N GLY A 114 5.31 -17.33 6.68
CA GLY A 114 5.17 -18.58 7.43
C GLY A 114 6.47 -19.37 7.41
N ASP A 115 6.70 -20.21 8.43
CA ASP A 115 7.89 -21.08 8.53
C ASP A 115 7.99 -22.12 7.40
N GLU A 116 6.90 -22.38 6.68
CA GLU A 116 6.86 -23.29 5.53
C GLU A 116 6.40 -22.56 4.26
N PRO A 117 7.04 -22.83 3.09
CA PRO A 117 6.57 -22.35 1.80
C PRO A 117 5.16 -22.88 1.54
N ASP A 118 4.18 -22.00 1.63
CA ASP A 118 2.80 -22.28 1.26
C ASP A 118 2.61 -21.82 -0.20
N PRO A 119 2.39 -22.74 -1.16
CA PRO A 119 2.18 -22.40 -2.56
C PRO A 119 1.02 -21.43 -2.76
N GLN A 120 -0.03 -21.51 -1.94
CA GLN A 120 -1.18 -20.63 -2.05
C GLN A 120 -0.82 -19.20 -1.64
N LYS A 121 -0.12 -19.01 -0.51
CA LYS A 121 0.37 -17.69 -0.09
C LYS A 121 1.37 -17.09 -1.07
N SER A 122 2.15 -17.95 -1.74
CA SER A 122 3.09 -17.52 -2.79
C SER A 122 2.35 -16.99 -4.01
N MET A 123 1.26 -17.64 -4.43
CA MET A 123 0.41 -17.16 -5.52
C MET A 123 -0.33 -15.87 -5.15
N GLU A 124 -0.84 -15.75 -3.92
CA GLU A 124 -1.46 -14.52 -3.43
C GLU A 124 -0.47 -13.34 -3.41
N LEU A 125 0.78 -13.59 -2.99
CA LEU A 125 1.86 -12.62 -3.08
C LEU A 125 2.11 -12.16 -4.52
N LEU A 126 2.25 -13.10 -5.45
CA LEU A 126 2.51 -12.78 -6.85
C LEU A 126 1.37 -11.97 -7.46
N GLU A 127 0.12 -12.30 -7.11
CA GLU A 127 -1.04 -11.56 -7.58
C GLU A 127 -1.09 -10.14 -7.02
N ASP A 128 -0.70 -9.90 -5.76
CA ASP A 128 -0.59 -8.54 -5.25
C ASP A 128 0.51 -7.74 -5.94
N VAL A 129 1.73 -8.30 -6.05
CA VAL A 129 2.84 -7.65 -6.76
C VAL A 129 2.41 -7.29 -8.19
N ARG A 130 1.74 -8.22 -8.87
CA ARG A 130 1.21 -8.00 -10.22
C ARG A 130 0.15 -6.90 -10.24
N SER A 131 -0.85 -6.98 -9.38
CA SER A 131 -1.96 -6.02 -9.29
C SER A 131 -1.44 -4.62 -8.97
N SER A 132 -0.52 -4.50 -8.02
CA SER A 132 0.13 -3.25 -7.63
C SER A 132 0.94 -2.65 -8.78
N ARG A 133 1.76 -3.43 -9.49
CA ARG A 133 2.49 -2.94 -10.67
C ARG A 133 1.56 -2.47 -11.78
N VAL A 134 0.54 -3.26 -12.12
CA VAL A 134 -0.45 -2.90 -13.15
C VAL A 134 -1.11 -1.58 -12.79
N ARG A 135 -1.52 -1.42 -11.52
CA ARG A 135 -2.17 -0.19 -11.05
C ARG A 135 -1.23 1.01 -11.09
N MET A 136 0.04 0.85 -10.71
CA MET A 136 1.03 1.92 -10.79
C MET A 136 1.23 2.38 -12.24
N HIS A 137 1.40 1.44 -13.19
CA HIS A 137 1.53 1.81 -14.61
C HIS A 137 0.30 2.51 -15.16
N GLU A 138 -0.90 2.05 -14.78
CA GLU A 138 -2.16 2.68 -15.18
C GLU A 138 -2.25 4.12 -14.65
N ILE A 139 -1.91 4.35 -13.37
CA ILE A 139 -1.83 5.69 -12.78
C ILE A 139 -0.81 6.57 -13.49
N GLU A 140 0.40 6.06 -13.72
CA GLU A 140 1.46 6.82 -14.39
C GLU A 140 1.10 7.16 -15.84
N SER A 141 0.29 6.34 -16.51
CA SER A 141 -0.23 6.64 -17.85
C SER A 141 -1.28 7.76 -17.85
N LEU A 142 -2.05 7.89 -16.76
CA LEU A 142 -3.11 8.90 -16.62
C LEU A 142 -2.57 10.22 -16.05
N SER A 143 -1.62 10.13 -15.11
CA SER A 143 -1.03 11.27 -14.42
C SER A 143 0.41 10.94 -14.03
N PRO A 144 1.40 11.26 -14.89
CA PRO A 144 2.81 10.98 -14.62
C PRO A 144 3.30 11.57 -13.28
N GLY A 145 4.02 10.76 -12.51
CA GLY A 145 4.55 11.07 -11.18
C GLY A 145 3.57 10.87 -10.03
N LEU A 146 2.31 10.51 -10.31
CA LEU A 146 1.30 10.36 -9.27
C LEU A 146 1.54 9.12 -8.41
N ALA A 147 2.07 8.01 -8.93
CA ALA A 147 2.37 6.84 -8.11
C ALA A 147 3.44 7.17 -7.06
N GLN A 148 4.49 7.88 -7.47
CA GLN A 148 5.52 8.36 -6.55
C GLN A 148 4.93 9.29 -5.48
N ARG A 149 4.04 10.19 -5.88
CA ARG A 149 3.42 11.15 -4.97
C ARG A 149 2.49 10.47 -3.96
N LEU A 150 1.71 9.49 -4.41
CA LEU A 150 0.88 8.64 -3.55
C LEU A 150 1.72 7.93 -2.48
N TYR A 151 2.84 7.33 -2.86
CA TYR A 151 3.75 6.71 -1.89
C TYR A 151 4.30 7.73 -0.88
N ARG A 152 4.83 8.87 -1.34
CA ARG A 152 5.46 9.87 -0.45
C ARG A 152 4.50 10.58 0.49
N GLU A 153 3.32 10.95 -0.01
CA GLU A 153 2.37 11.78 0.74
C GLU A 153 1.26 10.98 1.43
N ARG A 154 1.03 9.73 1.00
CA ARG A 154 -0.04 8.85 1.52
C ARG A 154 0.47 7.49 1.98
N GLY A 155 1.77 7.20 1.84
CA GLY A 155 2.36 5.91 2.21
C GLY A 155 2.01 4.76 1.26
N VAL A 156 1.16 4.97 0.25
CA VAL A 156 0.59 3.86 -0.54
C VAL A 156 1.69 3.01 -1.18
N ALA A 157 1.81 1.77 -0.70
CA ALA A 157 2.68 0.74 -1.25
C ALA A 157 1.85 -0.34 -1.94
N HIS A 158 0.67 -0.67 -1.41
CA HIS A 158 -0.22 -1.69 -1.98
C HIS A 158 -1.20 -1.08 -2.99
N PHE A 159 -0.68 -0.57 -4.12
CA PHE A 159 -1.50 0.06 -5.16
C PHE A 159 -2.64 -0.85 -5.64
N GLY A 160 -2.41 -2.17 -5.70
CA GLY A 160 -3.40 -3.16 -6.13
C GLY A 160 -4.62 -3.26 -5.21
N ARG A 161 -4.54 -2.72 -3.99
CA ARG A 161 -5.61 -2.72 -2.98
C ARG A 161 -6.76 -1.78 -3.33
N TYR A 162 -6.48 -0.74 -4.12
CA TYR A 162 -7.41 0.35 -4.42
C TYR A 162 -7.78 0.39 -5.91
N SER A 163 -8.96 0.93 -6.21
CA SER A 163 -9.35 1.27 -7.58
C SER A 163 -8.57 2.49 -8.10
N ILE A 164 -8.49 2.63 -9.43
CA ILE A 164 -7.92 3.83 -10.05
C ILE A 164 -8.66 5.08 -9.61
N ASP A 165 -9.98 5.07 -9.63
CA ASP A 165 -10.78 6.25 -9.29
C ASP A 165 -10.46 6.74 -7.87
N LEU A 166 -10.34 5.80 -6.92
CA LEU A 166 -9.93 6.11 -5.56
C LEU A 166 -8.50 6.67 -5.49
N LEU A 167 -7.54 6.07 -6.19
CA LEU A 167 -6.14 6.55 -6.20
C LEU A 167 -6.01 7.93 -6.86
N MET A 168 -6.74 8.17 -7.96
CA MET A 168 -6.79 9.48 -8.63
C MET A 168 -7.46 10.55 -7.76
N SER A 169 -8.39 10.17 -6.90
CA SER A 169 -9.10 11.10 -6.00
C SER A 169 -8.28 11.61 -4.80
N GLN A 170 -7.05 11.13 -4.59
CA GLN A 170 -6.21 11.50 -3.44
C GLN A 170 -5.60 12.90 -3.53
N PHE A 171 -5.61 13.49 -4.73
CA PHE A 171 -5.09 14.83 -5.00
C PHE A 171 -6.04 15.61 -5.92
N PRO A 172 -7.28 15.87 -5.48
CA PRO A 172 -8.17 16.70 -6.27
C PRO A 172 -7.63 18.13 -6.32
N ASP A 173 -8.02 18.87 -7.37
CA ASP A 173 -7.79 20.31 -7.40
C ASP A 173 -8.34 20.92 -6.10
N ARG A 174 -7.50 21.73 -5.43
CA ARG A 174 -7.60 22.24 -4.05
C ARG A 174 -8.96 22.83 -3.64
N GLU A 175 -9.89 23.01 -4.56
CA GLU A 175 -11.24 23.51 -4.33
C GLU A 175 -12.19 22.46 -3.71
N HIS A 176 -11.81 21.17 -3.70
CA HIS A 176 -12.65 20.11 -3.13
C HIS A 176 -12.45 19.97 -1.61
N GLY A 177 -13.27 20.74 -0.87
CA GLY A 177 -13.94 20.30 0.36
C GLY A 177 -13.09 20.15 1.62
N ARG A 178 -13.35 21.00 2.61
CA ARG A 178 -13.00 20.68 4.00
C ARG A 178 -13.90 19.53 4.50
N GLY A 179 -13.34 18.64 5.31
CA GLY A 179 -14.08 17.57 6.01
C GLY A 179 -14.20 16.26 5.22
N SER A 180 -13.19 15.88 4.45
CA SER A 180 -13.10 14.54 3.83
C SER A 180 -12.98 13.44 4.88
N ASP A 181 -13.50 12.25 4.59
CA ASP A 181 -13.25 11.07 5.43
C ASP A 181 -11.81 10.60 5.25
N PHE A 182 -11.26 9.99 6.30
CA PHE A 182 -9.90 9.44 6.28
C PHE A 182 -9.95 7.92 6.42
N MET A 183 -9.06 7.23 5.72
CA MET A 183 -8.91 5.78 5.75
C MET A 183 -7.45 5.43 6.01
N VAL A 184 -7.18 4.84 7.17
CA VAL A 184 -5.87 4.36 7.56
C VAL A 184 -5.83 2.84 7.35
N MET A 185 -4.85 2.35 6.60
CA MET A 185 -4.65 0.94 6.31
C MET A 185 -3.21 0.51 6.65
N PRO A 186 -3.00 -0.75 7.05
CA PRO A 186 -1.65 -1.24 7.31
C PRO A 186 -0.91 -1.51 5.99
N HIS A 187 0.43 -1.38 5.94
CA HIS A 187 1.15 -2.04 4.85
C HIS A 187 1.05 -3.56 5.02
N GLY A 188 1.34 -4.07 6.22
CA GLY A 188 1.25 -5.50 6.52
C GLY A 188 -0.18 -6.06 6.42
N ASP A 189 -0.44 -6.85 5.38
CA ASP A 189 -1.71 -7.59 5.18
C ASP A 189 -1.44 -9.07 4.86
N HIS A 190 -1.06 -9.85 5.87
CA HIS A 190 -0.59 -11.21 5.67
C HIS A 190 -1.61 -12.19 5.07
N ASN A 191 -2.90 -11.81 5.01
CA ASN A 191 -3.98 -12.65 4.51
C ASN A 191 -4.86 -11.94 3.47
N GLY A 192 -4.44 -10.79 2.95
CA GLY A 192 -5.20 -10.02 1.96
C GLY A 192 -6.56 -9.51 2.45
N ALA A 193 -6.82 -9.48 3.77
CA ALA A 193 -8.14 -9.12 4.31
C ALA A 193 -8.52 -7.67 3.98
N PHE A 194 -7.55 -6.78 3.81
CA PHE A 194 -7.82 -5.38 3.52
C PHE A 194 -8.18 -5.14 2.05
N TYR A 195 -7.80 -6.03 1.12
CA TYR A 195 -8.29 -5.99 -0.27
C TYR A 195 -9.80 -6.19 -0.36
N TYR A 196 -10.33 -7.10 0.46
CA TYR A 196 -11.77 -7.32 0.53
C TYR A 196 -12.46 -6.10 1.17
N THR A 197 -11.91 -5.61 2.28
CA THR A 197 -12.44 -4.47 3.03
C THR A 197 -12.53 -3.23 2.15
N VAL A 198 -11.44 -2.86 1.47
CA VAL A 198 -11.41 -1.69 0.57
C VAL A 198 -12.42 -1.85 -0.54
N ARG A 199 -12.55 -3.04 -1.16
CA ARG A 199 -13.58 -3.27 -2.18
C ARG A 199 -15.00 -3.11 -1.67
N GLN A 200 -15.30 -3.54 -0.43
CA GLN A 200 -16.62 -3.31 0.17
C GLN A 200 -16.88 -1.83 0.45
N PHE A 201 -15.84 -1.13 0.91
CA PHE A 201 -15.89 0.30 1.10
C PHE A 201 -16.18 1.04 -0.22
N GLU A 202 -15.41 0.76 -1.27
CA GLU A 202 -15.57 1.41 -2.57
C GLU A 202 -16.98 1.17 -3.10
N LYS A 203 -17.47 -0.07 -3.12
CA LYS A 203 -18.84 -0.39 -3.57
C LYS A 203 -19.91 0.43 -2.86
N SER A 204 -19.67 0.76 -1.59
CA SER A 204 -20.68 1.37 -0.74
C SER A 204 -20.65 2.89 -0.77
N LEU A 205 -19.47 3.50 -0.93
CA LEU A 205 -19.32 4.97 -0.90
C LEU A 205 -19.14 5.61 -2.29
N THR A 206 -18.67 4.87 -3.30
CA THR A 206 -18.57 5.37 -4.69
C THR A 206 -19.89 5.94 -5.21
N PRO A 207 -21.07 5.31 -5.01
CA PRO A 207 -22.33 5.84 -5.52
C PRO A 207 -22.72 7.21 -4.93
N GLN A 208 -22.05 7.62 -3.84
CA GLN A 208 -22.30 8.88 -3.14
C GLN A 208 -21.31 9.98 -3.56
N GLY A 209 -20.36 9.67 -4.46
CA GLY A 209 -19.37 10.61 -4.96
C GLY A 209 -18.32 11.03 -3.93
N THR A 210 -18.21 10.33 -2.79
CA THR A 210 -17.26 10.65 -1.73
C THR A 210 -16.18 9.58 -1.64
N TRP A 211 -14.93 9.99 -1.86
CA TRP A 211 -13.75 9.15 -1.67
C TRP A 211 -13.00 9.57 -0.41
N PRO A 212 -12.58 8.61 0.42
CA PRO A 212 -11.77 8.89 1.59
C PRO A 212 -10.36 9.24 1.12
N GLN A 213 -9.65 9.98 1.97
CA GLN A 213 -8.23 10.18 1.82
C GLN A 213 -7.50 9.03 2.53
N ILE A 214 -6.65 8.33 1.79
CA ILE A 214 -5.96 7.12 2.22
C ILE A 214 -4.66 7.49 2.92
N ILE A 215 -4.34 6.76 3.97
CA ILE A 215 -3.02 6.66 4.56
C ILE A 215 -2.71 5.17 4.66
N GLU A 216 -1.62 4.73 4.04
CA GLU A 216 -0.98 3.48 4.43
C GLU A 216 0.16 3.76 5.40
N ALA A 217 0.25 2.94 6.43
CA ALA A 217 1.23 3.09 7.49
C ALA A 217 1.59 1.72 8.07
N ASP A 218 2.83 1.60 8.52
CA ASP A 218 3.31 0.45 9.28
C ASP A 218 3.38 0.74 10.78
N THR A 219 3.52 2.02 11.14
CA THR A 219 3.68 2.47 12.53
C THR A 219 2.61 3.47 12.94
N VAL A 220 2.36 3.59 14.24
CA VAL A 220 1.42 4.61 14.75
C VAL A 220 1.92 6.03 14.47
N ASP A 221 3.24 6.25 14.44
CA ASP A 221 3.82 7.57 14.14
C ASP A 221 3.56 8.00 12.69
N GLU A 222 3.60 7.05 11.75
CA GLU A 222 3.19 7.28 10.36
C GLU A 222 1.69 7.58 10.26
N VAL A 223 0.84 6.87 11.02
CA VAL A 223 -0.60 7.19 11.10
C VAL A 223 -0.80 8.63 11.59
N VAL A 224 -0.15 9.03 12.68
CA VAL A 224 -0.26 10.39 13.23
C VAL A 224 0.24 11.42 12.23
N THR A 225 1.39 11.19 11.60
CA THR A 225 2.01 12.10 10.63
C THR A 225 1.13 12.25 9.39
N GLY A 226 0.71 11.14 8.78
CA GLY A 226 -0.16 11.15 7.61
C GLY A 226 -1.51 11.82 7.90
N THR A 227 -2.11 11.53 9.05
CA THR A 227 -3.39 12.13 9.44
C THR A 227 -3.24 13.63 9.73
N SER A 228 -2.11 14.06 10.28
CA SER A 228 -1.80 15.48 10.47
C SER A 228 -1.69 16.22 9.14
N LEU A 229 -1.00 15.65 8.16
CA LEU A 229 -0.91 16.22 6.81
C LEU A 229 -2.29 16.34 6.16
N LEU A 230 -3.12 15.30 6.24
CA LEU A 230 -4.49 15.33 5.76
C LEU A 230 -5.34 16.37 6.47
N THR A 231 -5.22 16.49 7.79
CA THR A 231 -5.96 17.49 8.57
C THR A 231 -5.54 18.91 8.21
N GLY A 232 -4.26 19.15 7.93
CA GLY A 232 -3.80 20.44 7.43
C GLY A 232 -4.38 20.80 6.05
N GLN A 233 -4.57 19.80 5.19
CA GLN A 233 -5.07 19.97 3.83
C GLN A 233 -6.61 20.06 3.76
N TYR A 234 -7.31 19.18 4.46
CA TYR A 234 -8.75 18.96 4.36
C TYR A 234 -9.50 19.36 5.65
N GLY A 235 -8.83 19.74 6.72
CA GLY A 235 -9.46 19.92 8.04
C GLY A 235 -9.77 18.59 8.73
N SER A 236 -10.32 18.66 9.94
CA SER A 236 -10.66 17.48 10.72
C SER A 236 -11.73 16.63 10.04
N THR A 237 -11.57 15.31 10.10
CA THR A 237 -12.47 14.37 9.43
C THR A 237 -13.76 14.11 10.23
N PRO A 238 -14.93 14.06 9.58
CA PRO A 238 -16.17 13.56 10.19
C PRO A 238 -16.20 12.04 10.32
N ASN A 239 -15.40 11.30 9.54
CA ASN A 239 -15.34 9.85 9.64
C ASN A 239 -13.92 9.30 9.45
N LEU A 240 -13.50 8.42 10.33
CA LEU A 240 -12.19 7.78 10.31
C LEU A 240 -12.36 6.27 10.21
N ILE A 241 -11.69 5.65 9.25
CA ILE A 241 -11.66 4.19 9.10
C ILE A 241 -10.25 3.74 9.43
N ILE A 242 -10.12 2.79 10.34
CA ILE A 242 -8.82 2.25 10.76
C ILE A 242 -8.82 0.75 10.52
N GLY A 243 -8.04 0.32 9.53
CA GLY A 243 -7.70 -1.07 9.30
C GLY A 243 -6.45 -1.47 10.05
N GLY A 244 -6.43 -2.69 10.55
CA GLY A 244 -5.25 -3.29 11.14
C GLY A 244 -5.56 -4.68 11.65
N HIS A 245 -4.55 -5.55 11.70
CA HIS A 245 -4.71 -6.79 12.46
C HIS A 245 -4.85 -6.44 13.94
N GLY A 246 -5.61 -7.20 14.70
CA GLY A 246 -5.76 -6.82 16.10
C GLY A 246 -6.35 -7.88 16.99
N SER A 247 -6.36 -7.48 18.25
CA SER A 247 -6.91 -8.24 19.36
C SER A 247 -7.92 -7.35 20.10
N LYS A 248 -8.43 -7.86 21.21
CA LYS A 248 -9.25 -7.05 22.11
C LYS A 248 -8.57 -5.72 22.49
N ASP A 249 -7.27 -5.74 22.73
CA ASP A 249 -6.57 -4.63 23.37
C ASP A 249 -5.67 -3.85 22.41
N SER A 250 -5.69 -4.19 21.11
CA SER A 250 -4.78 -3.58 20.15
C SER A 250 -5.23 -3.58 18.69
N VAL A 251 -4.76 -2.57 17.96
CA VAL A 251 -4.74 -2.52 16.48
C VAL A 251 -3.29 -2.40 16.04
N ASN A 252 -2.88 -3.27 15.12
CA ASN A 252 -1.52 -3.41 14.63
C ASN A 252 -1.43 -3.04 13.16
N PHE A 253 -0.47 -2.18 12.82
CA PHE A 253 -0.27 -1.66 11.48
C PHE A 253 0.82 -2.38 10.67
N GLY A 254 1.58 -3.28 11.30
CA GLY A 254 2.40 -4.25 10.57
C GLY A 254 3.92 -4.02 10.50
N ALA A 255 4.51 -2.95 11.07
CA ALA A 255 5.98 -2.76 10.99
C ALA A 255 6.81 -3.85 11.70
N GLY A 256 6.20 -4.60 12.62
CA GLY A 256 6.88 -5.49 13.57
C GLY A 256 7.41 -6.80 13.00
N ARG A 257 8.18 -6.77 11.91
CA ARG A 257 9.11 -7.87 11.54
C ARG A 257 10.53 -7.53 11.94
N LEU A 258 10.78 -7.35 13.23
CA LEU A 258 12.11 -7.71 13.73
C LEU A 258 12.19 -9.24 13.71
N ARG A 259 12.71 -9.79 12.61
CA ARG A 259 13.19 -11.17 12.57
C ARG A 259 14.30 -11.30 13.61
N ALA A 260 13.97 -11.72 14.82
CA ALA A 260 14.98 -12.27 15.72
C ALA A 260 15.51 -13.53 15.04
N ARG A 261 16.72 -13.47 14.44
CA ARG A 261 17.36 -14.64 13.82
C ARG A 261 17.45 -15.77 14.87
N GLY A 262 16.56 -16.75 14.78
CA GLY A 262 16.51 -17.92 15.64
C GLY A 262 15.39 -18.87 15.20
N LYS A 263 15.62 -20.19 15.27
CA LYS A 263 14.63 -21.19 14.91
C LYS A 263 13.38 -21.04 15.78
N GLY A 264 12.29 -20.59 15.17
CA GLY A 264 11.02 -20.24 15.82
C GLY A 264 10.79 -18.73 15.69
N ASP A 265 10.31 -18.30 14.51
CA ASP A 265 10.07 -16.90 14.19
C ASP A 265 8.93 -16.33 15.07
N LEU A 266 9.30 -15.81 16.24
CA LEU A 266 8.40 -15.00 17.06
C LEU A 266 8.25 -13.62 16.41
N VAL A 267 7.08 -13.33 15.87
CA VAL A 267 6.70 -11.97 15.45
C VAL A 267 6.53 -11.13 16.73
N VAL A 268 7.56 -10.36 17.07
CA VAL A 268 7.50 -9.37 18.16
C VAL A 268 7.01 -8.07 17.57
N TYR A 269 5.74 -7.79 17.75
CA TYR A 269 5.20 -6.45 17.53
C TYR A 269 5.81 -5.51 18.56
N THR A 270 6.44 -4.43 18.08
CA THR A 270 6.96 -3.41 19.00
C THR A 270 5.83 -2.44 19.36
N GLY A 271 5.95 -1.74 20.49
CA GLY A 271 4.98 -0.70 20.87
C GLY A 271 4.86 0.42 19.83
N ALA A 272 5.83 0.59 18.93
CA ALA A 272 5.77 1.56 17.84
C ALA A 272 4.68 1.22 16.79
N ASP A 273 4.39 -0.06 16.58
CA ASP A 273 3.57 -0.57 15.48
C ASP A 273 2.12 -0.84 15.90
N THR A 274 1.87 -0.72 17.21
CA THR A 274 0.64 -1.16 17.85
C THR A 274 -0.01 0.02 18.55
N LEU A 275 -1.24 0.32 18.17
CA LEU A 275 -2.12 1.11 19.02
C LEU A 275 -2.58 0.18 20.15
N ASN A 276 -1.97 0.31 21.32
CA ASN A 276 -2.24 -0.52 22.49
C ASN A 276 -3.07 0.25 23.51
N ILE A 277 -4.04 -0.42 24.11
CA ILE A 277 -4.91 0.08 25.16
C ILE A 277 -4.18 0.86 26.28
N ASP A 278 -2.94 0.52 26.63
CA ASP A 278 -2.18 1.15 27.72
C ASP A 278 -1.29 2.31 27.26
N GLU A 279 -0.87 2.33 25.99
CA GLU A 279 -0.03 3.39 25.39
C GLU A 279 -0.85 4.43 24.61
N VAL A 280 -2.16 4.18 24.50
CA VAL A 280 -3.11 4.93 23.70
C VAL A 280 -3.16 6.41 24.09
N SER A 281 -2.91 6.78 25.35
CA SER A 281 -3.10 8.17 25.80
C SER A 281 -2.18 9.17 25.09
N ASP A 282 -0.88 8.86 24.96
CA ASP A 282 0.09 9.82 24.44
C ASP A 282 0.00 9.93 22.91
N LYS A 283 -0.24 8.80 22.22
CA LYS A 283 -0.36 8.77 20.76
C LYS A 283 -1.73 9.27 20.28
N LEU A 284 -2.82 8.91 20.97
CA LEU A 284 -4.15 9.42 20.61
C LEU A 284 -4.30 10.92 20.92
N ASN A 285 -3.53 11.50 21.86
CA ASN A 285 -3.54 12.95 22.12
C ASN A 285 -3.32 13.75 20.82
N HIS A 286 -2.46 13.25 19.94
CA HIS A 286 -2.25 13.83 18.63
C HIS A 286 -3.41 13.57 17.66
N MET A 287 -4.14 12.46 17.81
CA MET A 287 -5.27 12.12 16.95
C MET A 287 -6.55 12.93 17.21
N VAL A 288 -6.75 13.44 18.43
CA VAL A 288 -7.95 14.23 18.78
C VAL A 288 -8.14 15.44 17.87
N GLN A 289 -7.07 16.12 17.48
CA GLN A 289 -7.17 17.29 16.58
C GLN A 289 -7.60 16.90 15.15
N PHE A 290 -7.44 15.64 14.77
CA PHE A 290 -7.74 15.15 13.42
C PHE A 290 -9.20 14.76 13.24
N VAL A 291 -9.90 14.48 14.33
CA VAL A 291 -11.26 13.95 14.32
C VAL A 291 -12.21 15.01 14.88
N ARG A 292 -13.34 15.25 14.20
CA ARG A 292 -14.36 16.20 14.69
C ARG A 292 -15.05 15.64 15.94
N PRO A 293 -15.50 16.49 16.87
CA PRO A 293 -16.44 16.05 17.91
C PRO A 293 -17.73 15.63 17.20
N ASP A 294 -18.26 14.43 17.46
CA ASP A 294 -19.36 13.77 16.73
C ASP A 294 -18.97 12.84 15.55
N SER A 295 -17.67 12.69 15.28
CA SER A 295 -17.21 11.79 14.23
C SER A 295 -17.55 10.33 14.48
N HIS A 296 -17.57 9.56 13.39
CA HIS A 296 -17.69 8.11 13.45
C HIS A 296 -16.33 7.47 13.13
N VAL A 297 -15.91 6.52 13.97
CA VAL A 297 -14.68 5.76 13.77
C VAL A 297 -15.05 4.30 13.52
N VAL A 298 -14.68 3.76 12.36
CA VAL A 298 -14.90 2.35 12.05
C VAL A 298 -13.59 1.58 12.21
N LEU A 299 -13.58 0.58 13.09
CA LEU A 299 -12.42 -0.30 13.29
C LEU A 299 -12.57 -1.57 12.46
N VAL A 300 -11.74 -1.71 11.44
CA VAL A 300 -11.62 -2.96 10.66
C VAL A 300 -10.51 -3.79 11.29
N SER A 301 -10.82 -4.36 12.46
CA SER A 301 -9.90 -5.17 13.27
C SER A 301 -10.69 -6.11 14.19
N CYS A 302 -10.12 -7.28 14.51
CA CYS A 302 -10.81 -8.34 15.25
C CYS A 302 -11.01 -7.99 16.73
N SER A 303 -12.23 -8.21 17.25
CA SER A 303 -12.57 -8.10 18.68
C SER A 303 -12.35 -6.74 19.34
N THR A 304 -12.09 -5.68 18.58
CA THR A 304 -11.80 -4.35 19.13
C THR A 304 -13.04 -3.66 19.73
N GLY A 305 -14.23 -4.23 19.52
CA GLY A 305 -15.49 -3.79 20.11
C GLY A 305 -15.94 -4.59 21.33
N ALA A 306 -15.17 -5.58 21.81
CA ALA A 306 -15.53 -6.33 23.01
C ALA A 306 -15.57 -5.43 24.26
N GLU A 307 -16.27 -5.84 25.31
CA GLU A 307 -16.35 -5.06 26.56
C GLU A 307 -14.94 -4.77 27.13
N GLY A 308 -14.63 -3.48 27.34
CA GLY A 308 -13.33 -3.01 27.80
C GLY A 308 -12.21 -3.08 26.76
N ALA A 309 -12.53 -3.39 25.50
CA ALA A 309 -11.57 -3.40 24.39
C ALA A 309 -11.11 -1.99 24.01
N ILE A 310 -10.09 -1.94 23.16
CA ILE A 310 -9.50 -0.69 22.67
C ILE A 310 -10.50 0.27 22.03
N GLY A 311 -11.57 -0.23 21.40
CA GLY A 311 -12.63 0.61 20.83
C GLY A 311 -13.32 1.53 21.84
N HIS A 312 -13.46 1.08 23.10
CA HIS A 312 -14.03 1.91 24.18
C HIS A 312 -13.10 3.07 24.52
N LYS A 313 -11.80 2.79 24.66
CA LYS A 313 -10.82 3.84 24.90
C LYS A 313 -10.75 4.84 23.74
N ILE A 314 -10.79 4.36 22.49
CA ILE A 314 -10.81 5.23 21.31
C ILE A 314 -12.06 6.14 21.32
N ALA A 315 -13.23 5.59 21.63
CA ALA A 315 -14.49 6.36 21.69
C ALA A 315 -14.38 7.50 22.72
N ASP A 316 -13.98 7.16 23.95
CA ASP A 316 -13.85 8.12 25.05
C ASP A 316 -12.77 9.17 24.83
N PHE A 317 -11.71 8.80 24.10
CA PHE A 317 -10.57 9.66 23.87
C PHE A 317 -10.84 10.64 22.75
N LEU A 318 -11.37 10.16 21.62
CA LEU A 318 -11.68 10.98 20.46
C LEU A 318 -13.04 11.70 20.59
N SER A 319 -13.82 11.41 21.64
CA SER A 319 -15.22 11.87 21.77
C SER A 319 -16.04 11.55 20.51
N ALA A 320 -15.84 10.33 20.00
CA ALA A 320 -16.36 9.86 18.72
C ALA A 320 -17.14 8.57 18.91
N THR A 321 -18.13 8.31 18.06
CA THR A 321 -18.83 7.03 18.02
C THR A 321 -17.93 6.00 17.34
N VAL A 322 -17.57 4.93 18.04
CA VAL A 322 -16.75 3.84 17.49
C VAL A 322 -17.63 2.67 17.06
N ILE A 323 -17.41 2.14 15.87
CA ILE A 323 -18.10 0.97 15.32
C ILE A 323 -17.05 -0.13 15.12
N ALA A 324 -17.22 -1.25 15.81
CA ALA A 324 -16.22 -2.31 15.89
C ALA A 324 -16.86 -3.67 16.15
N PRO A 325 -16.20 -4.80 15.81
CA PRO A 325 -16.75 -6.12 16.09
C PRO A 325 -16.43 -6.57 17.53
N ARG A 326 -17.42 -7.16 18.23
CA ARG A 326 -17.25 -7.73 19.58
C ARG A 326 -16.48 -9.04 19.58
N THR A 327 -16.57 -9.81 18.51
CA THR A 327 -15.85 -11.07 18.33
C THR A 327 -14.96 -11.00 17.08
N PRO A 328 -14.00 -11.93 16.89
CA PRO A 328 -13.17 -11.93 15.69
C PRO A 328 -14.05 -12.00 14.43
N SER A 329 -13.99 -10.97 13.59
CA SER A 329 -14.84 -10.85 12.40
C SER A 329 -14.28 -9.85 11.40
N ASN A 330 -14.66 -10.03 10.14
CA ASN A 330 -14.35 -9.11 9.05
C ASN A 330 -15.54 -8.17 8.78
N LEU A 331 -15.24 -7.02 8.19
CA LEU A 331 -16.25 -6.10 7.68
C LEU A 331 -17.06 -6.79 6.58
N LYS A 332 -18.39 -6.82 6.72
CA LYS A 332 -19.32 -7.35 5.73
C LYS A 332 -19.84 -6.25 4.82
N HIS A 333 -20.29 -5.14 5.42
CA HIS A 333 -20.83 -3.99 4.70
C HIS A 333 -20.55 -2.72 5.49
N MET A 334 -20.28 -1.62 4.79
CA MET A 334 -20.29 -0.28 5.36
C MET A 334 -21.24 0.58 4.54
N ARG A 335 -21.98 1.52 5.13
CA ARG A 335 -22.74 2.50 4.34
C ARG A 335 -22.75 3.84 5.04
N ARG A 336 -22.91 4.89 4.24
CA ARG A 336 -23.13 6.23 4.76
C ARG A 336 -24.62 6.53 4.85
N LEU A 337 -25.02 7.08 5.99
CA LEU A 337 -26.38 7.55 6.27
C LEU A 337 -26.60 8.95 5.65
N PRO A 338 -27.86 9.39 5.45
CA PRO A 338 -28.14 10.71 4.88
C PRO A 338 -27.56 11.89 5.66
N ASN A 339 -27.29 11.73 6.96
CA ASN A 339 -26.62 12.72 7.80
C ASN A 339 -25.09 12.70 7.70
N GLY A 340 -24.52 11.86 6.83
CA GLY A 340 -23.07 11.76 6.61
C GLY A 340 -22.35 10.73 7.49
N ALA A 341 -23.02 10.19 8.51
CA ALA A 341 -22.47 9.19 9.43
C ALA A 341 -22.18 7.86 8.73
N LEU A 342 -21.07 7.21 9.09
CA LEU A 342 -20.82 5.82 8.70
C LEU A 342 -21.51 4.84 9.64
N VAL A 343 -22.04 3.76 9.06
CA VAL A 343 -22.41 2.55 9.78
C VAL A 343 -21.70 1.35 9.16
N ALA A 344 -21.31 0.38 9.97
CA ALA A 344 -20.63 -0.83 9.54
C ALA A 344 -21.33 -2.06 10.12
N GLU A 345 -21.37 -3.12 9.34
CA GLU A 345 -21.85 -4.45 9.70
C GLU A 345 -20.69 -5.43 9.52
N TYR A 346 -20.52 -6.32 10.49
CA TYR A 346 -19.52 -7.38 10.47
C TYR A 346 -20.17 -8.74 10.18
N TYR A 347 -19.37 -9.73 9.79
CA TYR A 347 -19.88 -11.05 9.44
C TYR A 347 -20.44 -11.84 10.63
N SER A 348 -19.93 -11.57 11.83
CA SER A 348 -20.60 -12.02 13.05
C SER A 348 -21.70 -11.01 13.37
N ASP A 349 -22.86 -11.49 13.85
CA ASP A 349 -23.96 -10.64 14.36
C ASP A 349 -23.57 -9.90 15.66
N SER A 350 -22.30 -9.54 15.81
CA SER A 350 -21.66 -8.99 17.00
C SER A 350 -21.07 -7.61 16.74
N THR A 351 -21.72 -6.82 15.88
CA THR A 351 -21.36 -5.41 15.70
C THR A 351 -21.63 -4.67 16.99
N GLU A 352 -20.64 -3.91 17.48
CA GLU A 352 -20.82 -2.95 18.56
C GLU A 352 -20.76 -1.53 18.05
N THR A 353 -21.71 -0.71 18.52
CA THR A 353 -21.65 0.74 18.40
C THR A 353 -21.38 1.31 19.79
N ILE A 354 -20.16 1.78 20.00
CA ILE A 354 -19.68 2.34 21.24
C ILE A 354 -19.84 3.85 21.17
N GLN A 355 -20.66 4.40 22.06
CA GLN A 355 -20.76 5.84 22.25
C GLN A 355 -19.69 6.27 23.25
N PRO A 356 -19.11 7.47 23.10
CA PRO A 356 -18.24 8.00 24.15
C PRO A 356 -19.05 8.05 25.45
N GLU A 357 -18.49 7.55 26.56
CA GLU A 357 -19.07 7.86 27.86
C GLU A 357 -19.09 9.38 27.95
N SER A 358 -20.27 9.98 28.18
CA SER A 358 -20.45 11.41 28.18
C SER A 358 -19.51 12.03 29.21
N LYS A 359 -18.31 12.41 28.79
CA LYS A 359 -17.41 13.14 29.65
C LYS A 359 -18.02 14.51 29.75
N VAL A 360 -18.52 14.78 30.95
CA VAL A 360 -18.59 16.10 31.56
C VAL A 360 -17.17 16.67 31.56
N HIS A 361 -16.62 16.98 30.38
CA HIS A 361 -15.44 17.81 30.25
C HIS A 361 -15.93 19.23 30.39
N ALA A 362 -16.01 19.64 31.66
CA ALA A 362 -15.85 21.04 32.03
C ALA A 362 -14.65 21.57 31.26
N ALA A 363 -14.90 22.56 30.41
CA ALA A 363 -13.87 23.32 29.73
C ALA A 363 -12.84 23.78 30.76
N ALA A 364 -11.57 23.41 30.53
CA ALA A 364 -10.42 23.97 31.23
C ALA A 364 -9.77 25.01 30.32
#